data_AF-A0AA91C8S9-F1
#
_entry.id   AF-A0AA91C8S9-F1
#
_cell.length_a   1.000
_cell.length_b   1.000
_cell.length_c   1.000
_cell.angle_alpha   90.00
_cell.angle_beta   90.00
_cell.angle_gamma   90.00
#
_symmetry.space_group_name_H-M   'P 1'
#
loop_
_entity.id
_entity.type
_entity.pdbx_description
1 polymer ?
#
loop_
_entity_poly.entity_id
_entity_poly.type
_entity_poly.pdbx_seq_one_letter_code
_entity_poly.pdbx_strand_id
1 'polypeptide(L)'
;MKNKYFVYAVINILIFIAYIYSTYFYFLVIWAISILFPLMLFILLKLEARYIQLDLHGQKQGEVGKRLSFVSEITSQYRLLVSGRIEYDFVYENNTLQSQIRKRIFIPLGMKYSKKEHQYTATYCGEVTFSYENIYLYDVFGFCRVSFPQDKKHHVVIYPHKIPMELLYNELSKPYENGLLQYQYKKGPDMSEIFDLKQYYQGDDIRHVHWKLTAKTRQMLLKEGTHNSSFETVLLVDIGLNDQNEEVDKKVLSKALSFAMSMSEELLLKNIGHYVALYDHGSFYWLEMNNVQDYYTTLEQWFYKGVSLQNGDALHLFMSEQLDLIFTKMIYVTAGNFNEEISKLNDFLSVSAITVKDHLEKVQTTKHHQNQLYELPVDLIDENTYRFEI
;
A
#
# COMPACT_ATOMS: atom_id res chain seq x y z
N MET A 1 1.07 -17.35 -35.87
CA MET A 1 0.61 -18.66 -35.36
C MET A 1 -0.25 -19.48 -36.34
N LYS A 2 -0.95 -18.90 -37.33
CA LYS A 2 -1.84 -19.65 -38.25
C LYS A 2 -1.10 -20.55 -39.27
N ASN A 3 0.12 -20.18 -39.66
CA ASN A 3 0.85 -20.89 -40.72
C ASN A 3 1.27 -22.32 -40.34
N LYS A 4 1.52 -22.63 -39.05
CA LYS A 4 1.96 -23.97 -38.64
C LYS A 4 0.86 -25.03 -38.74
N TYR A 5 -0.38 -24.69 -38.39
CA TYR A 5 -1.52 -25.60 -38.55
C TYR A 5 -1.84 -25.82 -40.03
N PHE A 6 -1.72 -24.77 -40.85
CA PHE A 6 -1.89 -24.87 -42.29
C PHE A 6 -0.82 -25.78 -42.92
N VAL A 7 0.46 -25.56 -42.60
CA VAL A 7 1.56 -26.41 -43.08
C VAL A 7 1.36 -27.85 -42.64
N TYR A 8 0.98 -28.07 -41.38
CA TYR A 8 0.70 -29.40 -40.87
C TYR A 8 -0.49 -30.08 -41.57
N ALA A 9 -1.56 -29.34 -41.86
CA ALA A 9 -2.70 -29.85 -42.64
C ALA A 9 -2.27 -30.21 -44.07
N VAL A 10 -1.48 -29.37 -44.74
CA VAL A 10 -0.94 -29.67 -46.08
C VAL A 10 -0.08 -30.93 -46.07
N ILE A 11 0.78 -31.11 -45.06
CA ILE A 11 1.59 -32.33 -44.90
C ILE A 11 0.69 -33.57 -44.77
N ASN A 12 -0.35 -33.51 -43.93
CA ASN A 12 -1.30 -34.62 -43.77
C ASN A 12 -2.04 -34.94 -45.08
N ILE A 13 -2.42 -33.92 -45.86
CA ILE A 13 -3.07 -34.10 -47.16
C ILE A 13 -2.12 -34.77 -48.15
N LEU A 14 -0.86 -34.34 -48.21
CA LEU A 14 0.15 -34.94 -49.09
C LEU A 14 0.42 -36.42 -48.75
N ILE A 15 0.49 -36.76 -47.46
CA ILE A 15 0.64 -38.16 -47.01
C ILE A 15 -0.57 -39.00 -47.44
N PHE A 16 -1.78 -38.45 -47.33
CA PHE A 16 -3.00 -39.12 -47.75
C PHE A 16 -3.06 -39.33 -49.28
N ILE A 17 -2.65 -38.32 -50.06
CA ILE A 17 -2.53 -38.45 -51.52
C ILE A 17 -1.49 -39.52 -51.88
N ALA A 18 -0.34 -39.55 -51.20
CA ALA A 18 0.70 -40.57 -51.42
C ALA A 18 0.17 -41.99 -51.17
N TYR A 19 -0.66 -42.17 -50.13
CA TYR A 19 -1.35 -43.45 -49.88
C TYR A 19 -2.26 -43.86 -51.04
N ILE A 20 -3.07 -42.93 -51.58
CA ILE A 20 -3.98 -43.21 -52.71
C ILE A 20 -3.20 -43.68 -53.95
N TYR A 21 -2.06 -43.05 -54.25
CA TYR A 21 -1.27 -43.36 -55.44
C TYR A 21 -0.44 -44.63 -55.30
N SER A 22 0.19 -44.85 -54.14
CA SER A 22 1.12 -45.96 -53.97
C SER A 22 0.44 -47.24 -53.45
N THR A 23 -0.75 -47.13 -52.86
CA THR A 23 -1.51 -48.21 -52.21
C THR A 23 -0.74 -49.00 -51.14
N TYR A 24 0.37 -48.47 -50.64
CA TYR A 24 1.15 -49.13 -49.60
C TYR A 24 0.58 -48.85 -48.22
N PHE A 25 0.38 -49.90 -47.42
CA PHE A 25 -0.24 -49.82 -46.09
C PHE A 25 0.53 -48.90 -45.12
N TYR A 26 1.85 -48.77 -45.25
CA TYR A 26 2.65 -47.94 -44.34
C TYR A 26 2.28 -46.44 -44.40
N PHE A 27 1.83 -45.91 -45.54
CA PHE A 27 1.37 -44.51 -45.61
C PHE A 27 0.09 -44.26 -44.82
N LEU A 28 -0.82 -45.24 -44.79
CA LEU A 28 -2.02 -45.17 -43.95
C LEU A 28 -1.66 -45.15 -42.47
N VAL A 29 -0.70 -45.98 -42.05
CA VAL A 29 -0.20 -46.00 -40.66
C VAL A 29 0.44 -44.65 -40.28
N ILE A 30 1.29 -44.09 -41.13
CA ILE A 30 1.93 -42.78 -40.89
C ILE A 30 0.86 -41.67 -40.77
N TRP A 31 -0.14 -41.68 -41.63
CA TRP A 31 -1.24 -40.72 -41.60
C TRP A 31 -2.06 -40.82 -40.30
N ALA A 32 -2.38 -42.04 -39.87
CA ALA A 32 -3.09 -42.29 -38.62
C ALA A 32 -2.29 -41.81 -37.39
N ILE A 33 -0.99 -42.12 -37.32
CA ILE A 33 -0.09 -41.64 -36.25
C ILE A 33 -0.02 -40.12 -36.26
N SER A 34 0.10 -39.51 -37.44
CA SER A 34 0.12 -38.05 -37.58
C SER A 34 -1.14 -37.45 -36.98
N ILE A 35 -2.34 -37.90 -37.35
CA ILE A 35 -3.59 -37.37 -36.78
C ILE A 35 -3.68 -37.55 -35.25
N LEU A 36 -3.22 -38.68 -34.74
CA LEU A 36 -3.23 -38.96 -33.29
C LEU A 36 -2.19 -38.15 -32.52
N PHE A 37 -1.14 -37.66 -33.18
CA PHE A 37 -0.01 -37.00 -32.52
C PHE A 37 -0.40 -35.70 -31.78
N PRO A 38 -1.12 -34.72 -32.37
CA PRO A 38 -1.57 -33.53 -31.64
C PRO A 38 -2.49 -33.86 -30.46
N LEU A 39 -3.32 -34.90 -30.58
CA LEU A 39 -4.19 -35.35 -29.49
C LEU A 39 -3.36 -35.89 -28.31
N MET A 40 -2.36 -36.72 -28.62
CA MET A 40 -1.41 -37.22 -27.63
C MET A 40 -0.64 -36.08 -26.96
N LEU A 41 -0.13 -35.11 -27.73
CA LEU A 41 0.56 -33.93 -27.19
C LEU A 41 -0.35 -33.13 -26.27
N PHE A 42 -1.60 -32.90 -26.65
CA PHE A 42 -2.55 -32.17 -25.83
C PHE A 42 -2.82 -32.87 -24.49
N ILE A 43 -3.01 -34.19 -24.49
CA ILE A 43 -3.22 -34.98 -23.28
C ILE A 43 -2.00 -34.91 -22.36
N LEU A 44 -0.80 -35.11 -22.91
CA LEU A 44 0.45 -35.02 -22.15
C LEU A 44 0.68 -33.62 -21.58
N LEU A 45 0.45 -32.57 -22.38
CA LEU A 45 0.58 -31.18 -21.95
C LEU A 45 -0.40 -30.85 -20.81
N LYS A 46 -1.63 -31.38 -20.86
CA LYS A 46 -2.62 -31.22 -19.79
C LYS A 46 -2.26 -31.98 -18.52
N LEU A 47 -1.51 -33.09 -18.61
CA LEU A 47 -0.98 -33.80 -17.45
C LEU A 47 0.20 -33.03 -16.85
N GLU A 48 1.16 -32.59 -17.67
CA GLU A 48 2.31 -31.80 -17.25
C GLU A 48 1.90 -30.50 -16.57
N ALA A 49 0.88 -29.81 -17.08
CA ALA A 49 0.34 -28.58 -16.49
C ALA A 49 -0.14 -28.74 -15.04
N ARG A 50 -0.44 -29.95 -14.56
CA ARG A 50 -0.86 -30.19 -13.16
C ARG A 50 0.31 -30.25 -12.19
N TYR A 51 1.51 -30.54 -12.68
CA TYR A 51 2.71 -30.76 -11.86
C TYR A 51 3.69 -29.59 -11.91
N ILE A 52 3.41 -28.58 -12.73
CA ILE A 52 4.19 -27.35 -12.82
C ILE A 52 3.74 -26.41 -11.69
N GLN A 53 4.73 -25.86 -10.99
CA GLN A 53 4.56 -24.81 -9.99
C GLN A 53 5.43 -23.62 -10.40
N LEU A 54 4.86 -22.41 -10.37
CA LEU A 54 5.66 -21.19 -10.47
C LEU A 54 5.79 -20.61 -9.07
N ASP A 55 7.01 -20.29 -8.68
CA ASP A 55 7.31 -19.56 -7.48
C ASP A 55 7.94 -18.23 -7.84
N LEU A 56 7.66 -17.22 -7.03
CA LEU A 56 8.25 -15.90 -7.15
C LEU A 56 9.10 -15.65 -5.92
N HIS A 57 10.40 -15.51 -6.12
CA HIS A 57 11.34 -15.17 -5.07
C HIS A 57 11.87 -13.76 -5.31
N GLY A 58 11.95 -12.96 -4.27
CA GLY A 58 12.47 -11.60 -4.37
C GLY A 58 12.42 -10.86 -3.06
N GLN A 59 12.71 -9.57 -3.15
CA GLN A 59 12.69 -8.66 -2.01
C GLN A 59 11.25 -8.51 -1.48
N LYS A 60 11.10 -8.33 -0.15
CA LYS A 60 9.82 -8.03 0.51
C LYS A 60 9.63 -6.53 0.77
N GLN A 61 10.70 -5.76 0.67
CA GLN A 61 10.72 -4.33 0.90
C GLN A 61 11.58 -3.66 -0.18
N GLY A 62 11.22 -2.44 -0.52
CA GLY A 62 11.87 -1.64 -1.55
C GLY A 62 11.80 -0.15 -1.23
N GLU A 63 12.48 0.65 -2.03
CA GLU A 63 12.42 2.11 -1.95
C GLU A 63 12.09 2.67 -3.32
N VAL A 64 11.35 3.78 -3.35
CA VAL A 64 11.03 4.50 -4.58
C VAL A 64 12.32 4.84 -5.35
N GLY A 65 12.30 4.64 -6.67
CA GLY A 65 13.44 4.88 -7.57
C GLY A 65 14.45 3.73 -7.64
N LYS A 66 14.45 2.79 -6.69
CA LYS A 66 15.35 1.63 -6.73
C LYS A 66 14.80 0.50 -7.60
N ARG A 67 15.72 -0.30 -8.14
CA ARG A 67 15.38 -1.50 -8.93
C ARG A 67 15.14 -2.67 -7.99
N LEU A 68 13.96 -3.27 -8.12
CA LEU A 68 13.56 -4.51 -7.48
C LEU A 68 13.89 -5.67 -8.40
N SER A 69 14.59 -6.67 -7.87
CA SER A 69 14.91 -7.92 -8.58
C SER A 69 14.01 -9.05 -8.09
N PHE A 70 13.36 -9.71 -9.04
CA PHE A 70 12.54 -10.89 -8.78
C PHE A 70 12.99 -12.04 -9.66
N VAL A 71 12.92 -13.24 -9.13
CA VAL A 71 13.23 -14.48 -9.83
C VAL A 71 11.96 -15.31 -9.87
N SER A 72 11.42 -15.49 -11.07
CA SER A 72 10.39 -16.50 -11.32
C SER A 72 11.07 -17.85 -11.49
N GLU A 73 10.80 -18.76 -10.57
CA GLU A 73 11.23 -20.15 -10.65
C GLU A 73 10.08 -21.02 -11.11
N ILE A 74 10.29 -21.74 -12.20
CA ILE A 74 9.32 -22.71 -12.72
C ILE A 74 9.89 -24.09 -12.40
N THR A 75 9.20 -24.81 -11.52
CA THR A 75 9.58 -26.16 -11.11
C THR A 75 8.52 -27.15 -11.56
N SER A 76 8.95 -28.37 -11.88
CA SER A 76 8.06 -29.48 -12.18
C SER A 76 8.46 -30.69 -11.35
N GLN A 77 7.47 -31.35 -10.72
CA GLN A 77 7.69 -32.58 -9.95
C GLN A 77 8.26 -33.71 -10.84
N TYR A 78 7.78 -33.80 -12.08
CA TYR A 78 8.21 -34.79 -13.06
C TYR A 78 8.96 -34.14 -14.23
N ARG A 79 9.65 -34.95 -15.03
CA ARG A 79 10.33 -34.46 -16.24
C ARG A 79 9.30 -34.03 -17.27
N LEU A 80 9.45 -32.80 -17.77
CA LEU A 80 8.68 -32.27 -18.89
C LEU A 80 9.18 -32.92 -20.18
N LEU A 81 8.27 -33.58 -20.89
CA LEU A 81 8.52 -34.30 -22.13
C LEU A 81 8.02 -33.51 -23.33
N VAL A 82 6.86 -32.86 -23.19
CA VAL A 82 6.16 -32.18 -24.29
C VAL A 82 6.20 -30.66 -24.15
N SER A 83 6.22 -30.14 -22.92
CA SER A 83 6.28 -28.69 -22.67
C SER A 83 7.56 -28.07 -23.21
N GLY A 84 7.42 -27.07 -24.09
CA GLY A 84 8.54 -26.35 -24.67
C GLY A 84 8.69 -24.92 -24.17
N ARG A 85 7.58 -24.26 -23.83
CA ARG A 85 7.59 -22.87 -23.39
C ARG A 85 6.38 -22.54 -22.54
N ILE A 86 6.56 -21.56 -21.65
CA ILE A 86 5.50 -20.97 -20.86
C ILE A 86 5.36 -19.49 -21.21
N GLU A 87 4.13 -19.03 -21.28
CA GLU A 87 3.73 -17.64 -21.43
C GLU A 87 2.91 -17.26 -20.20
N TYR A 88 3.19 -16.12 -19.60
CA TYR A 88 2.36 -15.54 -18.55
C TYR A 88 2.40 -14.02 -18.63
N ASP A 89 1.35 -13.38 -18.15
CA ASP A 89 1.34 -11.95 -17.89
C ASP A 89 1.85 -11.73 -16.46
N PHE A 90 3.04 -11.13 -16.33
CA PHE A 90 3.58 -10.73 -15.04
C PHE A 90 3.00 -9.38 -14.67
N VAL A 91 2.28 -9.36 -13.55
CA VAL A 91 1.49 -8.21 -13.13
C VAL A 91 2.15 -7.57 -11.93
N TYR A 92 2.39 -6.26 -12.04
CA TYR A 92 2.73 -5.35 -10.95
C TYR A 92 1.46 -4.56 -10.64
N GLU A 93 0.95 -4.67 -9.42
CA GLU A 93 -0.24 -3.96 -8.95
C GLU A 93 0.13 -3.18 -7.69
N ASN A 94 0.03 -1.84 -7.73
CA ASN A 94 0.12 -1.00 -6.55
C ASN A 94 -1.27 -0.87 -5.95
N ASN A 95 -1.48 -1.52 -4.81
CA ASN A 95 -2.76 -1.57 -4.10
C ASN A 95 -3.11 -0.21 -3.49
N THR A 96 -2.10 0.54 -3.03
CA THR A 96 -2.27 1.87 -2.42
C THR A 96 -2.79 2.88 -3.44
N LEU A 97 -2.14 2.99 -4.62
CA LEU A 97 -2.46 3.99 -5.64
C LEU A 97 -3.30 3.45 -6.82
N GLN A 98 -3.82 2.23 -6.70
CA GLN A 98 -4.64 1.55 -7.71
C GLN A 98 -4.05 1.61 -9.14
N SER A 99 -2.76 1.31 -9.27
CA SER A 99 -2.07 1.30 -10.56
C SER A 99 -1.59 -0.10 -10.93
N GLN A 100 -1.73 -0.46 -12.20
CA GLN A 100 -1.37 -1.80 -12.67
C GLN A 100 -0.51 -1.72 -13.93
N ILE A 101 0.58 -2.48 -13.93
CA ILE A 101 1.47 -2.66 -15.08
C ILE A 101 1.50 -4.15 -15.40
N ARG A 102 1.19 -4.50 -16.64
CA ARG A 102 1.20 -5.88 -17.12
C ARG A 102 2.31 -6.06 -18.15
N LYS A 103 3.17 -7.07 -17.95
CA LYS A 103 4.21 -7.42 -18.90
C LYS A 103 4.05 -8.88 -19.31
N ARG A 104 3.84 -9.11 -20.60
CA ARG A 104 3.80 -10.46 -21.15
C ARG A 104 5.20 -11.04 -21.29
N ILE A 105 5.41 -12.22 -20.74
CA ILE A 105 6.72 -12.86 -20.68
C ILE A 105 6.65 -14.26 -21.28
N PHE A 106 7.67 -14.58 -22.07
CA PHE A 106 7.86 -15.88 -22.70
C PHE A 106 9.15 -16.50 -22.21
N ILE A 107 9.07 -17.74 -21.71
CA ILE A 107 10.23 -18.48 -21.20
C ILE A 107 10.27 -19.85 -21.86
N PRO A 108 11.40 -20.24 -22.50
CA PRO A 108 11.61 -21.62 -22.91
C PRO A 108 11.79 -22.50 -21.67
N LEU A 109 11.10 -23.63 -21.63
CA LEU A 109 11.15 -24.55 -20.51
C LEU A 109 12.28 -25.56 -20.70
N GLY A 110 13.11 -25.69 -19.66
CA GLY A 110 14.01 -26.82 -19.46
C GLY A 110 13.26 -28.07 -19.00
N MET A 111 13.98 -29.18 -18.86
CA MET A 111 13.38 -30.49 -18.58
C MET A 111 12.67 -30.60 -17.21
N LYS A 112 13.03 -29.77 -16.23
CA LYS A 112 12.47 -29.81 -14.86
C LYS A 112 12.44 -28.46 -14.17
N TYR A 113 13.43 -27.62 -14.44
CA TYR A 113 13.62 -26.32 -13.80
C TYR A 113 13.91 -25.27 -14.86
N SER A 114 13.32 -24.09 -14.67
CA SER A 114 13.63 -22.90 -15.45
C SER A 114 13.52 -21.69 -14.57
N LYS A 115 14.43 -20.73 -14.76
CA LYS A 115 14.41 -19.48 -14.02
C LYS A 115 14.38 -18.29 -14.96
N LYS A 116 13.71 -17.24 -14.54
CA LYS A 116 13.73 -15.95 -15.22
C LYS A 116 13.86 -14.83 -14.21
N GLU A 117 14.87 -14.00 -14.42
CA GLU A 117 15.06 -12.78 -13.66
C GLU A 117 14.23 -11.65 -14.29
N HIS A 118 13.54 -10.91 -13.43
CA HIS A 118 12.78 -9.72 -13.74
C HIS A 118 13.35 -8.55 -12.96
N GLN A 119 13.43 -7.41 -13.61
CA GLN A 119 13.80 -6.15 -12.97
C GLN A 119 12.65 -5.16 -13.17
N TYR A 120 12.18 -4.60 -12.06
CA TYR A 120 11.16 -3.56 -12.03
C TYR A 120 11.68 -2.36 -11.25
N THR A 121 11.47 -1.16 -11.76
CA THR A 121 11.76 0.06 -11.00
C THR A 121 10.53 0.46 -10.21
N ALA A 122 10.67 0.56 -8.90
CA ALA A 122 9.65 1.08 -8.01
C ALA A 122 9.38 2.56 -8.34
N THR A 123 8.26 2.85 -9.00
CA THR A 123 7.99 4.23 -9.46
C THR A 123 7.29 5.07 -8.39
N TYR A 124 6.38 4.44 -7.62
CA TYR A 124 5.59 5.09 -6.59
C TYR A 124 5.65 4.28 -5.29
N CYS A 125 5.47 4.96 -4.15
CA CYS A 125 5.37 4.31 -2.84
C CYS A 125 4.03 3.59 -2.67
N GLY A 126 3.97 2.69 -1.68
CA GLY A 126 2.77 1.92 -1.38
C GLY A 126 3.01 0.42 -1.25
N GLU A 127 1.93 -0.30 -0.97
CA GLU A 127 1.91 -1.75 -1.04
C GLU A 127 1.76 -2.20 -2.49
N VAL A 128 2.68 -3.05 -2.94
CA VAL A 128 2.68 -3.64 -4.28
C VAL A 128 2.54 -5.15 -4.20
N THR A 129 1.66 -5.67 -5.04
CA THR A 129 1.48 -7.10 -5.26
C THR A 129 2.03 -7.50 -6.62
N PHE A 130 2.87 -8.52 -6.64
CA PHE A 130 3.28 -9.21 -7.85
C PHE A 130 2.50 -10.51 -8.00
N SER A 131 1.95 -10.73 -9.19
CA SER A 131 1.16 -11.93 -9.50
C SER A 131 1.40 -12.41 -10.93
N TYR A 132 1.00 -13.66 -11.17
CA TYR A 132 0.98 -14.25 -12.50
C TYR A 132 -0.47 -14.34 -12.97
N GLU A 133 -0.79 -13.68 -14.09
CA GLU A 133 -2.09 -13.80 -14.76
C GLU A 133 -1.92 -14.51 -16.10
N ASN A 134 -3.03 -15.06 -16.62
CA ASN A 134 -3.10 -15.58 -17.99
C ASN A 134 -1.94 -16.54 -18.34
N ILE A 135 -1.75 -17.57 -17.52
CA ILE A 135 -0.65 -18.53 -17.69
C ILE A 135 -1.02 -19.57 -18.74
N TYR A 136 -0.12 -19.77 -19.70
CA TYR A 136 -0.27 -20.71 -20.78
C TYR A 136 1.00 -21.52 -21.03
N LEU A 137 0.82 -22.84 -21.03
CA LEU A 137 1.83 -23.81 -21.40
C LEU A 137 1.68 -24.17 -22.88
N TYR A 138 2.79 -24.22 -23.61
CA TYR A 138 2.82 -24.67 -24.99
C TYR A 138 3.76 -25.86 -25.13
N ASP A 139 3.42 -26.76 -26.06
CA ASP A 139 4.31 -27.82 -26.49
C ASP A 139 5.51 -27.29 -27.29
N VAL A 140 6.54 -28.13 -27.47
CA VAL A 140 7.75 -27.83 -28.25
C VAL A 140 7.46 -27.43 -29.70
N PHE A 141 6.42 -27.99 -30.33
CA PHE A 141 6.02 -27.64 -31.70
C PHE A 141 5.03 -26.45 -31.73
N GLY A 142 4.45 -26.12 -30.58
CA GLY A 142 3.44 -25.09 -30.38
C GLY A 142 2.06 -25.44 -30.94
N PHE A 143 1.74 -26.70 -31.24
CA PHE A 143 0.41 -27.09 -31.71
C PHE A 143 -0.69 -26.99 -30.63
N CYS A 144 -0.33 -27.18 -29.38
CA CYS A 144 -1.22 -27.24 -28.25
C CYS A 144 -0.91 -26.11 -27.27
N ARG A 145 -1.97 -25.60 -26.62
CA ARG A 145 -1.87 -24.61 -25.55
C ARG A 145 -2.82 -25.02 -24.45
N VAL A 146 -2.33 -25.05 -23.22
CA VAL A 146 -3.13 -25.35 -22.02
C VAL A 146 -2.93 -24.23 -21.02
N SER A 147 -4.01 -23.66 -20.52
CA SER A 147 -3.96 -22.76 -19.37
C SER A 147 -4.07 -23.55 -18.07
N PHE A 148 -3.42 -23.05 -17.02
CA PHE A 148 -3.61 -23.55 -15.68
C PHE A 148 -3.65 -22.37 -14.69
N PRO A 149 -4.46 -22.46 -13.63
CA PRO A 149 -4.59 -21.38 -12.66
C PRO A 149 -3.42 -21.35 -11.68
N GLN A 150 -3.12 -20.17 -11.17
CA GLN A 150 -2.19 -19.97 -10.07
C GLN A 150 -2.51 -18.68 -9.32
N ASP A 151 -2.67 -18.80 -8.00
CA ASP A 151 -3.09 -17.68 -7.14
C ASP A 151 -2.00 -17.19 -6.18
N LYS A 152 -0.74 -17.61 -6.38
CA LYS A 152 0.37 -17.15 -5.54
C LYS A 152 0.65 -15.68 -5.84
N LYS A 153 0.56 -14.85 -4.81
CA LYS A 153 0.86 -13.43 -4.80
C LYS A 153 2.11 -13.17 -3.95
N HIS A 154 2.96 -12.24 -4.38
CA HIS A 154 4.13 -11.80 -3.63
C HIS A 154 3.96 -10.33 -3.28
N HIS A 155 3.84 -10.05 -1.97
CA HIS A 155 3.63 -8.71 -1.45
C HIS A 155 4.97 -8.02 -1.17
N VAL A 156 5.06 -6.74 -1.54
CA VAL A 156 6.24 -5.90 -1.39
C VAL A 156 5.82 -4.52 -0.94
N VAL A 157 6.41 -4.03 0.15
CA VAL A 157 6.20 -2.65 0.60
C VAL A 157 7.28 -1.76 0.00
N ILE A 158 6.86 -0.72 -0.73
CA ILE A 158 7.77 0.27 -1.32
C ILE A 158 7.72 1.54 -0.46
N TYR A 159 8.81 1.77 0.28
CA TYR A 159 8.95 2.93 1.12
C TYR A 159 9.25 4.20 0.29
N PRO A 160 8.62 5.33 0.62
CA PRO A 160 8.93 6.62 0.01
C PRO A 160 10.33 7.07 0.41
N HIS A 161 10.87 8.01 -0.38
CA HIS A 161 12.10 8.70 -0.01
C HIS A 161 11.81 9.71 1.11
N LYS A 162 12.74 9.85 2.06
CA LYS A 162 12.60 10.86 3.12
C LYS A 162 12.69 12.26 2.53
N ILE A 163 11.69 13.10 2.79
CA ILE A 163 11.71 14.50 2.36
C ILE A 163 12.45 15.32 3.43
N PRO A 164 13.50 16.07 3.06
CA PRO A 164 14.23 16.88 4.02
C PRO A 164 13.35 18.06 4.47
N MET A 165 13.04 18.11 5.76
CA MET A 165 12.27 19.19 6.37
C MET A 165 12.85 19.57 7.74
N GLU A 166 12.66 20.83 8.11
CA GLU A 166 13.07 21.41 9.38
C GLU A 166 11.84 22.02 10.05
N LEU A 167 11.47 21.47 11.20
CA LEU A 167 10.36 21.99 11.99
C LEU A 167 10.85 23.07 12.95
N LEU A 168 10.33 24.28 12.75
CA LEU A 168 10.48 25.40 13.67
C LEU A 168 9.33 25.32 14.67
N TYR A 169 9.55 24.55 15.73
CA TYR A 169 8.60 24.44 16.83
C TYR A 169 8.72 25.67 17.73
N ASN A 170 7.71 26.54 17.70
CA ASN A 170 7.62 27.64 18.64
C ASN A 170 7.01 27.13 19.96
N GLU A 171 7.83 26.97 21.00
CA GLU A 171 7.36 26.60 22.36
C GLU A 171 6.29 27.54 22.95
N LEU A 172 6.08 28.70 22.33
CA LEU A 172 5.05 29.70 22.66
C LEU A 172 3.61 29.24 22.38
N SER A 173 3.41 28.12 21.66
CA SER A 173 2.09 27.53 21.39
C SER A 173 1.77 26.34 22.30
N LYS A 174 2.25 26.31 23.55
CA LYS A 174 1.49 25.62 24.59
C LYS A 174 0.25 26.47 24.84
N PRO A 175 -0.98 25.94 24.77
CA PRO A 175 -2.13 26.63 25.32
C PRO A 175 -1.87 26.76 26.82
N TYR A 176 -1.31 27.89 27.22
CA TYR A 176 -1.03 28.24 28.60
C TYR A 176 -2.34 28.67 29.26
N GLU A 177 -2.53 28.21 30.49
CA GLU A 177 -3.22 28.96 31.55
C GLU A 177 -4.59 29.55 31.20
N ASN A 178 -5.60 28.72 30.96
CA ASN A 178 -6.99 29.03 31.33
C ASN A 178 -7.74 27.70 31.35
N GLY A 179 -8.01 27.16 32.53
CA GLY A 179 -8.58 25.82 32.77
C GLY A 179 -9.97 25.55 32.17
N LEU A 180 -10.10 25.62 30.85
CA LEU A 180 -11.34 25.43 30.09
C LEU A 180 -11.19 24.49 28.89
N LEU A 181 -9.97 24.04 28.55
CA LEU A 181 -9.84 22.88 27.66
C LEU A 181 -9.94 21.62 28.51
N GLN A 182 -11.13 21.05 28.48
CA GLN A 182 -11.42 19.74 29.04
C GLN A 182 -10.60 18.75 28.23
N TYR A 183 -9.40 18.41 28.68
CA TYR A 183 -8.76 17.16 28.27
C TYR A 183 -9.84 16.09 28.38
N GLN A 184 -10.19 15.44 27.28
CA GLN A 184 -10.94 14.18 27.36
C GLN A 184 -9.97 13.14 27.90
N TYR A 185 -9.62 13.28 29.18
CA TYR A 185 -8.92 12.27 29.91
C TYR A 185 -9.75 10.99 29.76
N LYS A 186 -9.19 10.01 29.05
CA LYS A 186 -9.77 8.68 29.02
C LYS A 186 -9.19 7.91 30.20
N LYS A 187 -10.04 7.06 30.80
CA LYS A 187 -9.59 6.09 31.81
C LYS A 187 -8.49 5.22 31.21
N GLY A 188 -7.34 5.16 31.87
CA GLY A 188 -6.18 4.41 31.39
C GLY A 188 -5.36 3.79 32.52
N PRO A 189 -4.32 3.03 32.16
CA PRO A 189 -3.47 2.35 33.13
C PRO A 189 -2.40 3.28 33.73
N ASP A 190 -2.17 4.48 33.20
CA ASP A 190 -1.11 5.35 33.71
C ASP A 190 -1.52 6.09 34.98
N MET A 191 -0.76 5.88 36.06
CA MET A 191 -1.02 6.45 37.38
C MET A 191 -0.22 7.73 37.66
N SER A 192 0.51 8.25 36.66
CA SER A 192 1.25 9.51 36.77
C SER A 192 0.33 10.72 36.98
N GLU A 193 -0.77 10.77 36.24
CA GLU A 193 -1.89 11.70 36.42
C GLU A 193 -3.17 10.94 36.81
N ILE A 194 -3.87 11.42 37.85
CA ILE A 194 -5.11 10.80 38.34
C ILE A 194 -6.27 11.33 37.51
N PHE A 195 -6.97 10.45 36.78
CA PHE A 195 -8.13 10.80 35.96
C PHE A 195 -9.35 11.06 36.85
N ASP A 196 -9.68 10.06 37.67
CA ASP A 196 -10.85 10.09 38.56
C ASP A 196 -10.60 9.22 39.80
N LEU A 197 -11.49 9.33 40.78
CA LEU A 197 -11.49 8.57 42.01
C LEU A 197 -12.76 7.73 42.08
N LYS A 198 -12.62 6.42 41.88
CA LYS A 198 -13.75 5.50 42.06
C LYS A 198 -13.80 4.93 43.47
N GLN A 199 -14.97 4.46 43.87
CA GLN A 199 -15.12 3.67 45.09
C GLN A 199 -14.45 2.29 44.91
N TYR A 200 -13.69 1.87 45.92
CA TYR A 200 -13.04 0.56 45.92
C TYR A 200 -14.07 -0.58 46.03
N TYR A 201 -13.95 -1.58 45.17
CA TYR A 201 -14.68 -2.84 45.26
C TYR A 201 -13.72 -4.02 45.50
N GLN A 202 -14.23 -5.11 46.09
CA GLN A 202 -13.44 -6.32 46.28
C GLN A 202 -12.96 -6.87 44.92
N GLY A 203 -11.64 -6.96 44.75
CA GLY A 203 -10.98 -7.37 43.50
C GLY A 203 -10.13 -6.27 42.87
N ASP A 204 -10.30 -5.01 43.27
CA ASP A 204 -9.46 -3.89 42.83
C ASP A 204 -8.06 -3.93 43.47
N ASP A 205 -7.03 -3.45 42.75
CA ASP A 205 -5.65 -3.43 43.26
C ASP A 205 -5.47 -2.40 44.38
N ILE A 206 -5.22 -2.87 45.60
CA ILE A 206 -5.05 -2.04 46.79
C ILE A 206 -3.89 -1.04 46.68
N ARG A 207 -2.91 -1.25 45.78
CA ARG A 207 -1.78 -0.34 45.56
C ARG A 207 -2.23 1.03 45.02
N HIS A 208 -3.37 1.09 44.33
CA HIS A 208 -3.89 2.32 43.76
C HIS A 208 -4.81 3.08 44.73
N VAL A 209 -4.98 2.64 45.99
CA VAL A 209 -5.81 3.34 46.97
C VAL A 209 -5.25 4.72 47.31
N HIS A 210 -6.10 5.75 47.29
CA HIS A 210 -5.74 7.10 47.71
C HIS A 210 -5.82 7.25 49.25
N TRP A 211 -4.84 6.69 49.96
CA TRP A 211 -4.84 6.61 51.43
C TRP A 211 -5.16 7.92 52.16
N LYS A 212 -4.58 9.04 51.70
CA LYS A 212 -4.78 10.36 52.33
C LYS A 212 -6.21 10.89 52.20
N LEU A 213 -6.92 10.53 51.13
CA LEU A 213 -8.30 10.97 50.90
C LEU A 213 -9.26 10.03 51.60
N THR A 214 -9.01 8.72 51.49
CA THR A 214 -9.71 7.69 52.27
C THR A 214 -9.70 7.98 53.78
N ALA A 215 -8.58 8.44 54.33
CA ALA A 215 -8.49 8.83 55.73
C ALA A 215 -9.38 10.04 56.10
N LYS A 216 -9.61 10.96 55.15
CA LYS A 216 -10.44 12.15 55.34
C LYS A 216 -11.93 11.87 55.14
N THR A 217 -12.29 11.13 54.08
CA THR A 217 -13.67 10.87 53.69
C THR A 217 -14.27 9.63 54.36
N ARG A 218 -13.43 8.81 55.02
CA ARG A 218 -13.79 7.48 55.58
C ARG A 218 -14.39 6.52 54.55
N GLN A 219 -14.17 6.76 53.26
CA GLN A 219 -14.57 5.90 52.16
C GLN A 219 -13.32 5.46 51.41
N MET A 220 -13.19 4.16 51.12
CA MET A 220 -12.03 3.64 50.40
C MET A 220 -12.12 4.03 48.93
N LEU A 221 -11.25 4.96 48.51
CA LEU A 221 -11.20 5.49 47.15
C LEU A 221 -9.97 4.95 46.42
N LEU A 222 -10.19 4.47 45.20
CA LEU A 222 -9.15 4.00 44.28
C LEU A 222 -8.82 5.10 43.28
N LYS A 223 -7.53 5.38 43.10
CA LYS A 223 -7.04 6.23 42.00
C LYS A 223 -7.24 5.50 40.69
N GLU A 224 -7.94 6.12 39.76
CA GLU A 224 -7.97 5.68 38.37
C GLU A 224 -6.95 6.50 37.58
N GLY A 225 -6.10 5.79 36.85
CA GLY A 225 -5.10 6.39 35.99
C GLY A 225 -5.71 7.04 34.76
N THR A 226 -4.97 7.98 34.19
CA THR A 226 -5.23 8.54 32.86
C THR A 226 -4.68 7.65 31.77
N HIS A 227 -5.19 7.81 30.55
CA HIS A 227 -4.53 7.33 29.34
C HIS A 227 -3.65 8.46 28.80
N ASN A 228 -2.33 8.25 28.76
CA ASN A 228 -1.37 9.29 28.36
C ASN A 228 -1.41 9.69 26.88
N SER A 229 -2.25 9.07 26.06
CA SER A 229 -2.28 9.36 24.63
C SER A 229 -3.23 10.52 24.25
N SER A 230 -3.36 11.54 25.09
CA SER A 230 -4.15 12.72 24.71
C SER A 230 -3.28 13.66 23.88
N PHE A 231 -2.79 13.21 22.71
CA PHE A 231 -2.01 14.08 21.84
C PHE A 231 -2.85 15.25 21.39
N GLU A 232 -2.31 16.44 21.61
CA GLU A 232 -2.88 17.71 21.17
C GLU A 232 -2.78 17.89 19.64
N THR A 233 -1.88 17.13 19.00
CA THR A 233 -1.58 17.21 17.56
C THR A 233 -2.15 16.03 16.79
N VAL A 234 -2.85 16.32 15.71
CA VAL A 234 -3.30 15.34 14.71
C VAL A 234 -2.67 15.64 13.35
N LEU A 235 -2.12 14.61 12.71
CA LEU A 235 -1.75 14.58 11.30
C LEU A 235 -2.93 13.97 10.52
N LEU A 236 -3.72 14.81 9.88
CA LEU A 236 -4.84 14.39 9.05
C LEU A 236 -4.34 14.16 7.62
N VAL A 237 -4.38 12.90 7.17
CA VAL A 237 -3.94 12.50 5.82
C VAL A 237 -5.18 12.36 4.94
N ASP A 238 -5.44 13.39 4.15
CA ASP A 238 -6.60 13.49 3.26
C ASP A 238 -6.13 13.48 1.81
N ILE A 239 -5.63 12.33 1.41
CA ILE A 239 -5.12 12.10 0.05
C ILE A 239 -6.15 11.22 -0.65
N GLY A 240 -6.79 11.76 -1.68
CA GLY A 240 -7.76 11.04 -2.49
C GLY A 240 -7.26 10.74 -3.90
N LEU A 241 -7.67 9.61 -4.47
CA LEU A 241 -7.36 9.26 -5.87
C LEU A 241 -7.96 10.26 -6.86
N ASN A 242 -9.13 10.80 -6.54
CA ASN A 242 -9.82 11.79 -7.34
C ASN A 242 -9.96 13.11 -6.56
N ASP A 243 -9.77 14.23 -7.23
CA ASP A 243 -10.07 15.57 -6.74
C ASP A 243 -11.11 16.20 -7.67
N GLN A 244 -12.27 16.58 -7.13
CA GLN A 244 -13.39 17.15 -7.92
C GLN A 244 -13.79 16.33 -9.17
N ASN A 245 -13.71 15.00 -9.09
CA ASN A 245 -13.93 14.03 -10.18
C ASN A 245 -12.85 13.97 -11.28
N GLU A 246 -11.68 14.58 -11.06
CA GLU A 246 -10.50 14.37 -11.90
C GLU A 246 -9.50 13.44 -11.20
N GLU A 247 -8.93 12.47 -11.93
CA GLU A 247 -7.90 11.57 -11.39
C GLU A 247 -6.62 12.39 -11.13
N VAL A 248 -6.15 12.38 -9.88
CA VAL A 248 -4.91 13.06 -9.50
C VAL A 248 -3.72 12.23 -9.97
N ASP A 249 -2.67 12.87 -10.49
CA ASP A 249 -1.47 12.16 -10.91
C ASP A 249 -0.88 11.35 -9.74
N LYS A 250 -0.62 10.06 -9.99
CA LYS A 250 0.01 9.11 -9.05
C LYS A 250 1.35 9.62 -8.53
N LYS A 251 2.07 10.43 -9.32
CA LYS A 251 3.29 11.11 -8.85
C LYS A 251 2.98 12.08 -7.71
N VAL A 252 1.95 12.91 -7.84
CA VAL A 252 1.49 13.85 -6.81
C VAL A 252 1.07 13.08 -5.55
N LEU A 253 0.24 12.05 -5.70
CA LEU A 253 -0.23 11.22 -4.58
C LEU A 253 0.92 10.55 -3.82
N SER A 254 1.86 9.95 -4.55
CA SER A 254 3.04 9.32 -3.95
C SER A 254 3.91 10.32 -3.19
N LYS A 255 4.05 11.56 -3.70
CA LYS A 255 4.80 12.63 -3.01
C LYS A 255 4.05 13.20 -1.80
N ALA A 256 2.73 13.34 -1.86
CA ALA A 256 1.93 13.74 -0.71
C ALA A 256 2.02 12.71 0.43
N LEU A 257 1.94 11.41 0.12
CA LEU A 257 2.17 10.33 1.09
C LEU A 257 3.59 10.37 1.68
N SER A 258 4.59 10.53 0.80
CA SER A 258 5.99 10.71 1.21
C SER A 258 6.16 11.87 2.20
N PHE A 259 5.44 12.98 1.96
CA PHE A 259 5.47 14.16 2.80
C PHE A 259 4.81 13.90 4.15
N ALA A 260 3.60 13.34 4.17
CA ALA A 260 2.89 13.00 5.41
C ALA A 260 3.73 12.07 6.30
N MET A 261 4.34 11.04 5.73
CA MET A 261 5.21 10.11 6.45
C MET A 261 6.47 10.79 6.98
N SER A 262 7.15 11.60 6.15
CA SER A 262 8.34 12.35 6.59
C SER A 262 8.01 13.35 7.69
N MET A 263 6.83 13.99 7.62
CA MET A 263 6.31 14.89 8.65
C MET A 263 6.07 14.17 9.97
N SER A 264 5.42 13.00 9.94
CA SER A 264 5.23 12.17 11.13
C SER A 264 6.57 11.77 11.77
N GLU A 265 7.55 11.35 10.98
CA GLU A 265 8.87 11.01 11.49
C GLU A 265 9.57 12.22 12.14
N GLU A 266 9.53 13.39 11.50
CA GLU A 266 10.19 14.60 12.02
C GLU A 266 9.53 15.12 13.32
N LEU A 267 8.20 15.03 13.44
CA LEU A 267 7.49 15.31 14.69
C LEU A 267 8.01 14.42 15.83
N LEU A 268 8.19 13.13 15.56
CA LEU A 268 8.73 12.19 16.56
C LEU A 268 10.18 12.48 16.91
N LEU A 269 11.01 12.89 15.95
CA LEU A 269 12.39 13.31 16.20
C LEU A 269 12.48 14.56 17.09
N LYS A 270 11.44 15.40 17.10
CA LYS A 270 11.27 16.53 18.02
C LYS A 270 10.56 16.16 19.33
N ASN A 271 10.31 14.86 19.59
CA ASN A 271 9.54 14.35 20.72
C ASN A 271 8.09 14.86 20.79
N ILE A 272 7.48 15.12 19.63
CA ILE A 272 6.06 15.49 19.54
C ILE A 272 5.29 14.23 19.15
N GLY A 273 4.70 13.58 20.16
CA GLY A 273 3.74 12.51 19.92
C GLY A 273 2.47 13.07 19.28
N HIS A 274 1.87 12.31 18.37
CA HIS A 274 0.73 12.75 17.58
C HIS A 274 -0.12 11.57 17.13
N TYR A 275 -1.34 11.86 16.70
CA TYR A 275 -2.17 10.89 16.00
C TYR A 275 -2.05 11.06 14.50
N VAL A 276 -1.99 9.96 13.76
CA VAL A 276 -2.21 9.96 12.31
C VAL A 276 -3.63 9.48 12.04
N ALA A 277 -4.43 10.32 11.40
CA ALA A 277 -5.81 10.03 11.04
C ALA A 277 -5.88 9.65 9.56
N LEU A 278 -6.20 8.39 9.28
CA LEU A 278 -6.40 7.88 7.93
C LEU A 278 -7.89 7.63 7.70
N TYR A 279 -8.41 8.04 6.54
CA TYR A 279 -9.78 7.75 6.16
C TYR A 279 -9.94 6.29 5.73
N ASP A 280 -10.91 5.59 6.32
CA ASP A 280 -11.27 4.20 6.00
C ASP A 280 -12.79 4.05 5.92
N HIS A 281 -13.33 4.11 4.70
CA HIS A 281 -14.74 3.82 4.38
C HIS A 281 -15.78 4.46 5.32
N GLY A 282 -15.62 5.75 5.64
CA GLY A 282 -16.56 6.51 6.49
C GLY A 282 -16.23 6.45 7.99
N SER A 283 -15.06 5.96 8.36
CA SER A 283 -14.52 6.02 9.72
C SER A 283 -13.04 6.38 9.68
N PHE A 284 -12.50 6.85 10.82
CA PHE A 284 -11.06 7.04 10.95
C PHE A 284 -10.35 5.79 11.44
N TYR A 285 -9.27 5.44 10.75
CA TYR A 285 -8.26 4.54 11.27
C TYR A 285 -7.15 5.38 11.93
N TRP A 286 -7.06 5.26 13.25
CA TRP A 286 -6.14 6.02 14.07
C TRP A 286 -4.84 5.25 14.32
N LEU A 287 -3.72 5.88 14.02
CA LEU A 287 -2.40 5.42 14.41
C LEU A 287 -1.83 6.35 15.48
N GLU A 288 -1.50 5.78 16.64
CA GLU A 288 -0.88 6.50 17.74
C GLU A 288 0.65 6.47 17.57
N MET A 289 1.27 7.64 17.45
CA MET A 289 2.70 7.79 17.20
C MET A 289 3.40 8.36 18.43
N ASN A 290 4.07 7.50 19.19
CA ASN A 290 4.73 7.86 20.45
C ASN A 290 6.24 7.94 20.34
N ASN A 291 6.81 7.08 19.50
CA ASN A 291 8.25 6.96 19.33
C ASN A 291 8.58 6.56 17.88
N VAL A 292 9.84 6.79 17.50
CA VAL A 292 10.34 6.49 16.16
C VAL A 292 10.30 4.98 15.85
N GLN A 293 10.39 4.11 16.85
CA GLN A 293 10.35 2.66 16.65
C GLN A 293 8.95 2.18 16.23
N ASP A 294 7.90 2.72 16.87
CA ASP A 294 6.49 2.47 16.61
C ASP A 294 6.09 3.02 15.24
N TYR A 295 6.69 4.13 14.81
CA TYR A 295 6.54 4.63 13.45
C TYR A 295 6.95 3.56 12.42
N TYR A 296 8.16 2.99 12.52
CA TYR A 296 8.61 1.99 11.55
C TYR A 296 7.80 0.68 11.57
N THR A 297 7.20 0.31 12.71
CA THR A 297 6.33 -0.89 12.79
C THR A 297 4.92 -0.64 12.26
N THR A 298 4.43 0.61 12.31
CA THR A 298 3.10 1.00 11.83
C THR A 298 3.07 1.44 10.36
N LEU A 299 4.23 1.72 9.74
CA LEU A 299 4.32 2.08 8.31
C LEU A 299 3.61 1.09 7.37
N GLU A 300 3.74 -0.21 7.63
CA GLU A 300 3.07 -1.23 6.81
C GLU A 300 1.54 -1.10 6.89
N GLN A 301 1.00 -0.79 8.08
CA GLN A 301 -0.43 -0.58 8.29
C GLN A 301 -0.93 0.67 7.56
N TRP A 302 -0.12 1.73 7.56
CA TRP A 302 -0.41 2.97 6.83
C TRP A 302 -0.56 2.70 5.32
N PHE A 303 0.34 1.93 4.70
CA PHE A 303 0.22 1.58 3.28
C PHE A 303 -0.92 0.62 2.97
N TYR A 304 -1.20 -0.32 3.88
CA TYR A 304 -2.28 -1.30 3.72
C TYR A 304 -3.66 -0.62 3.67
N LYS A 305 -3.85 0.45 4.44
CA LYS A 305 -5.10 1.23 4.42
C LYS A 305 -5.28 2.02 3.13
N GLY A 306 -4.18 2.46 2.52
CA GLY A 306 -4.21 3.14 1.24
C GLY A 306 -4.66 4.60 1.33
N VAL A 307 -5.19 5.11 0.22
CA VAL A 307 -5.68 6.49 0.07
C VAL A 307 -7.21 6.48 -0.13
N SER A 308 -7.87 7.60 0.17
CA SER A 308 -9.32 7.71 -0.03
C SER A 308 -9.70 7.71 -1.51
N LEU A 309 -10.98 7.47 -1.81
CA LEU A 309 -11.46 7.55 -3.19
C LEU A 309 -11.55 9.01 -3.66
N GLN A 310 -12.09 9.87 -2.80
CA GLN A 310 -12.25 11.30 -3.06
C GLN A 310 -11.41 12.11 -2.07
N ASN A 311 -10.79 13.16 -2.60
CA ASN A 311 -10.12 14.16 -1.80
C ASN A 311 -11.16 14.95 -0.98
N GLY A 312 -10.87 15.21 0.30
CA GLY A 312 -11.78 15.95 1.17
C GLY A 312 -12.66 15.08 2.07
N ASP A 313 -12.77 13.78 1.80
CA ASP A 313 -13.60 12.87 2.60
C ASP A 313 -13.12 12.81 4.05
N ALA A 314 -11.79 12.83 4.27
CA ALA A 314 -11.22 12.80 5.61
C ALA A 314 -11.48 14.11 6.35
N LEU A 315 -11.30 15.26 5.69
CA LEU A 315 -11.60 16.56 6.29
C LEU A 315 -13.08 16.71 6.64
N HIS A 316 -13.96 16.29 5.73
CA HIS A 316 -15.40 16.35 5.96
C HIS A 316 -15.80 15.49 7.17
N LEU A 317 -15.27 14.26 7.25
CA LEU A 317 -15.50 13.37 8.39
C LEU A 317 -14.99 14.00 9.69
N PHE A 318 -13.79 14.60 9.66
CA PHE A 318 -13.16 15.24 10.82
C PHE A 318 -14.06 16.34 11.42
N MET A 319 -14.64 17.19 10.57
CA MET A 319 -15.59 18.22 11.01
C MET A 319 -16.91 17.62 11.48
N SER A 320 -17.42 16.59 10.79
CA SER A 320 -18.70 15.97 11.13
C SER A 320 -18.69 15.31 12.51
N GLU A 321 -17.55 14.74 12.91
CA GLU A 321 -17.31 14.15 14.23
C GLU A 321 -16.88 15.18 15.29
N GLN A 322 -16.84 16.48 14.93
CA GLN A 322 -16.44 17.60 15.81
C GLN A 322 -15.04 17.40 16.43
N LEU A 323 -14.12 16.78 15.69
CA LEU A 323 -12.76 16.50 16.16
C LEU A 323 -11.91 17.78 16.25
N ASP A 324 -12.33 18.84 15.58
CA ASP A 324 -11.79 20.20 15.66
C ASP A 324 -11.96 20.83 17.06
N LEU A 325 -12.82 20.25 17.90
CA LEU A 325 -12.94 20.61 19.33
C LEU A 325 -12.02 19.81 20.24
N ILE A 326 -11.44 18.70 19.75
CA ILE A 326 -10.64 17.77 20.54
C ILE A 326 -9.15 18.09 20.43
N PHE A 327 -8.69 18.42 19.23
CA PHE A 327 -7.28 18.72 18.95
C PHE A 327 -7.02 20.22 19.03
N THR A 328 -5.83 20.61 19.52
CA THR A 328 -5.40 22.02 19.50
C THR A 328 -4.61 22.35 18.24
N LYS A 329 -4.06 21.31 17.59
CA LYS A 329 -3.22 21.44 16.42
C LYS A 329 -3.52 20.38 15.38
N MET A 330 -3.75 20.82 14.15
CA MET A 330 -3.93 19.96 12.99
C MET A 330 -2.84 20.24 11.96
N ILE A 331 -2.17 19.18 11.53
CA ILE A 331 -1.37 19.18 10.31
C ILE A 331 -2.19 18.47 9.26
N TYR A 332 -2.70 19.21 8.28
CA TYR A 332 -3.54 18.69 7.20
C TYR A 332 -2.68 18.46 5.97
N VAL A 333 -2.60 17.22 5.47
CA VAL A 333 -1.85 16.89 4.25
C VAL A 333 -2.82 16.37 3.19
N THR A 334 -2.83 17.04 2.04
CA THR A 334 -3.66 16.69 0.89
C THR A 334 -2.84 16.70 -0.42
N ALA A 335 -3.46 16.24 -1.51
CA ALA A 335 -2.92 16.20 -2.85
C ALA A 335 -3.90 16.88 -3.82
N GLY A 336 -3.40 17.79 -4.66
CA GLY A 336 -4.26 18.58 -5.53
C GLY A 336 -4.72 19.87 -4.85
N ASN A 337 -6.00 20.23 -4.94
CA ASN A 337 -6.49 21.47 -4.36
C ASN A 337 -6.86 21.33 -2.88
N PHE A 338 -6.70 22.42 -2.14
CA PHE A 338 -7.26 22.50 -0.79
C PHE A 338 -8.78 22.47 -0.86
N ASN A 339 -9.39 21.69 0.03
CA ASN A 339 -10.84 21.70 0.19
C ASN A 339 -11.29 23.04 0.83
N GLU A 340 -12.38 23.62 0.32
CA GLU A 340 -12.95 24.87 0.84
C GLU A 340 -13.38 24.76 2.31
N GLU A 341 -13.68 23.54 2.78
CA GLU A 341 -14.08 23.26 4.16
C GLU A 341 -13.02 23.60 5.20
N ILE A 342 -11.74 23.71 4.82
CA ILE A 342 -10.66 24.15 5.73
C ILE A 342 -10.98 25.53 6.33
N SER A 343 -11.66 26.39 5.57
CA SER A 343 -12.05 27.73 6.04
C SER A 343 -13.17 27.71 7.10
N LYS A 344 -13.84 26.58 7.28
CA LYS A 344 -14.95 26.40 8.24
C LYS A 344 -14.50 25.77 9.56
N LEU A 345 -13.24 25.37 9.68
CA LEU A 345 -12.66 24.82 10.90
C LEU A 345 -12.70 25.86 12.03
N ASN A 346 -12.77 25.38 13.26
CA ASN A 346 -12.82 26.22 14.44
C ASN A 346 -11.57 27.11 14.60
N ASP A 347 -11.78 28.38 14.95
CA ASP A 347 -10.72 29.37 15.18
C ASP A 347 -9.73 28.99 16.30
N PHE A 348 -10.10 28.07 17.19
CA PHE A 348 -9.23 27.57 18.26
C PHE A 348 -8.24 26.48 17.79
N LEU A 349 -8.47 25.89 16.61
CA LEU A 349 -7.59 24.87 16.04
C LEU A 349 -6.49 25.54 15.22
N SER A 350 -5.22 25.32 15.61
CA SER A 350 -4.08 25.76 14.80
C SER A 350 -3.90 24.81 13.63
N VAL A 351 -4.17 25.27 12.40
CA VAL A 351 -4.09 24.44 11.19
C VAL A 351 -2.85 24.79 10.36
N SER A 352 -1.97 23.80 10.19
CA SER A 352 -0.92 23.81 9.15
C SER A 352 -1.37 22.91 8.02
N ALA A 353 -1.88 23.50 6.95
CA ALA A 353 -2.40 22.79 5.79
C ALA A 353 -1.35 22.78 4.67
N ILE A 354 -1.03 21.58 4.19
CA ILE A 354 -0.03 21.33 3.16
C ILE A 354 -0.69 20.57 2.02
N THR A 355 -0.52 21.09 0.81
CA THR A 355 -0.91 20.38 -0.42
C THR A 355 0.29 20.19 -1.34
N VAL A 356 0.33 19.04 -2.00
CA VAL A 356 1.25 18.79 -3.11
C VAL A 356 0.50 18.97 -4.43
N LYS A 357 1.02 19.82 -5.32
CA LYS A 357 0.39 20.15 -6.61
C LYS A 357 1.37 20.02 -7.77
N ASP A 358 0.83 19.62 -8.91
CA ASP A 358 1.53 19.69 -10.18
C ASP A 358 1.50 21.12 -10.76
N HIS A 359 2.43 21.43 -11.66
CA HIS A 359 2.53 22.72 -12.38
C HIS A 359 2.78 23.97 -11.53
N LEU A 360 3.32 23.83 -10.32
CA LEU A 360 3.86 24.94 -9.53
C LEU A 360 5.36 25.11 -9.78
N GLU A 361 5.81 26.34 -10.06
CA GLU A 361 7.24 26.63 -10.23
C GLU A 361 7.96 26.88 -8.89
N LYS A 362 7.24 27.32 -7.85
CA LYS A 362 7.79 27.69 -6.54
C LYS A 362 6.81 27.35 -5.43
N VAL A 363 7.32 27.16 -4.23
CA VAL A 363 6.52 27.02 -3.00
C VAL A 363 5.70 28.29 -2.80
N GLN A 364 4.39 28.12 -2.59
CA GLN A 364 3.52 29.22 -2.19
C GLN A 364 3.12 29.04 -0.73
N THR A 365 3.22 30.11 0.05
CA THR A 365 2.79 30.13 1.45
C THR A 365 1.76 31.23 1.61
N THR A 366 0.56 30.85 2.03
CA THR A 366 -0.52 31.78 2.33
C THR A 366 -0.84 31.69 3.82
N LYS A 367 -0.72 32.80 4.54
CA LYS A 367 -1.08 32.87 5.96
C LYS A 367 -2.44 33.53 6.09
N HIS A 368 -3.42 32.80 6.62
CA HIS A 368 -4.77 33.31 6.87
C HIS A 368 -5.07 33.16 8.37
N HIS A 369 -4.97 34.26 9.12
CA HIS A 369 -5.06 34.27 10.59
C HIS A 369 -4.06 33.30 11.26
N GLN A 370 -4.56 32.28 11.98
CA GLN A 370 -3.76 31.23 12.60
C GLN A 370 -3.40 30.10 11.61
N ASN A 371 -4.08 30.03 10.47
CA ASN A 371 -3.89 28.96 9.49
C ASN A 371 -2.72 29.27 8.55
N GLN A 372 -1.86 28.28 8.35
CA GLN A 372 -0.74 28.36 7.42
C GLN A 372 -0.97 27.36 6.29
N LEU A 373 -1.11 27.86 5.06
CA LEU A 373 -1.32 27.06 3.87
C LEU A 373 -0.01 27.01 3.07
N TYR A 374 0.46 25.80 2.80
CA TYR A 374 1.67 25.52 2.05
C TYR A 374 1.31 24.74 0.78
N GLU A 375 1.61 25.31 -0.39
CA GLU A 375 1.50 24.62 -1.67
C GLU A 375 2.90 24.23 -2.14
N LEU A 376 3.15 22.93 -2.22
CA LEU A 376 4.44 22.34 -2.56
C LEU A 376 4.45 21.83 -4.01
N PRO A 377 5.41 22.27 -4.83
CA PRO A 377 5.58 21.74 -6.19
C PRO A 377 6.17 20.33 -6.19
N VAL A 378 5.52 19.40 -6.88
CA VAL A 378 5.92 17.98 -6.96
C VAL A 378 7.39 17.78 -7.35
N ASP A 379 7.90 18.58 -8.28
CA ASP A 379 9.24 18.41 -8.85
C ASP A 379 10.37 18.85 -7.92
N LEU A 380 10.11 19.79 -7.00
CA LEU A 380 11.14 20.34 -6.11
C LEU A 380 11.06 19.75 -4.68
N ILE A 381 10.09 18.86 -4.40
CA ILE A 381 9.88 18.27 -3.07
C ILE A 381 11.11 17.51 -2.56
N ASP A 382 11.91 16.90 -3.42
CA ASP A 382 13.09 16.17 -2.98
C ASP A 382 14.35 17.05 -2.87
N GLU A 383 14.37 18.21 -3.55
CA GLU A 383 15.58 19.02 -3.72
C GLU A 383 15.73 20.10 -2.64
N ASN A 384 14.61 20.60 -2.10
CA ASN A 384 14.60 21.70 -1.14
C ASN A 384 14.44 21.21 0.29
N THR A 385 15.13 21.85 1.24
CA THR A 385 14.82 21.71 2.66
C THR A 385 13.68 22.66 3.01
N TYR A 386 12.53 22.10 3.38
CA TYR A 386 11.35 22.89 3.73
C TYR A 386 11.37 23.28 5.20
N ARG A 387 11.09 24.55 5.49
CA ARG A 387 10.94 25.06 6.85
C ARG A 387 9.47 25.29 7.14
N PHE A 388 8.95 24.59 8.14
CA PHE A 388 7.56 24.74 8.56
C PHE A 388 7.52 25.30 9.97
N GLU A 389 6.77 26.38 10.15
CA GLU A 389 6.38 26.85 11.47
C GLU A 389 5.20 25.98 11.91
N ILE A 390 5.52 25.00 12.77
CA ILE A 390 4.52 24.10 13.32
C ILE A 390 4.22 24.56 14.72
#